data_AF-A0A7W0NLX1-F1
#
_entry.id   AF-A0A7W0NLX1-F1
#
_cell.length_a   1.000
_cell.length_b   1.000
_cell.length_c   1.000
_cell.angle_alpha   90.00
_cell.angle_beta   90.00
_cell.angle_gamma   90.00
#
_symmetry.space_group_name_H-M   'P 1'
#
loop_
_entity.id
_entity.type
_entity.pdbx_description
1 polymer ?
#
loop_
_entity_poly.entity_id
_entity_poly.type
_entity_poly.pdbx_seq_one_letter_code
_entity_poly.pdbx_strand_id
1 'polypeptide(L)' 'EKPQEGVVLAVGPGKRNEDGDLIALDVKEGDRVLYSKYGGTEITVDGEDLLILSSRDALAVLG' A
#
# COMPACT_ATOMS: atom_id res chain seq x y z
N GLU A 1 0.89 -1.30 19.46
CA GLU A 1 0.97 0.12 19.04
C GLU A 1 -0.22 0.42 18.12
N LYS A 2 -0.65 1.69 17.99
CA LYS A 2 -1.85 2.01 17.19
C LYS A 2 -1.49 2.05 15.69
N PRO A 3 -2.15 1.25 14.84
CA PRO A 3 -1.97 1.33 13.39
C PRO A 3 -2.36 2.72 12.84
N GLN A 4 -1.90 3.04 11.63
CA GLN A 4 -2.20 4.29 10.94
C GLN A 4 -3.22 4.05 9.82
N GLU A 5 -3.88 5.12 9.37
CA GLU A 5 -4.86 5.07 8.28
C GLU A 5 -4.42 5.98 7.13
N GLY A 6 -4.73 5.58 5.90
CA GLY A 6 -4.43 6.34 4.69
C GLY A 6 -5.36 5.98 3.54
N VAL A 7 -5.35 6.78 2.48
CA VAL A 7 -6.07 6.50 1.22
C VAL A 7 -5.06 6.06 0.17
N VAL A 8 -5.35 4.97 -0.52
CA VAL A 8 -4.52 4.45 -1.60
C VAL A 8 -4.64 5.38 -2.81
N LEU A 9 -3.53 6.02 -3.18
CA LEU A 9 -3.48 6.93 -4.33
C LEU A 9 -3.08 6.22 -5.64
N ALA A 10 -2.29 5.16 -5.55
CA ALA A 10 -1.83 4.38 -6.69
C ALA A 10 -1.47 2.96 -6.24
N VAL A 11 -1.58 2.00 -7.16
CA VAL A 11 -1.18 0.60 -6.93
C VAL A 11 -0.24 0.09 -8.01
N GLY A 12 0.75 -0.69 -7.62
CA GLY A 12 1.62 -1.40 -8.56
C GLY A 12 0.92 -2.59 -9.22
N PRO A 13 1.56 -3.26 -10.19
CA PRO A 13 0.99 -4.41 -10.90
C PRO A 13 0.85 -5.68 -10.05
N GLY A 14 1.30 -5.65 -8.79
CA GLY A 14 1.36 -6.81 -7.91
C GLY A 14 2.69 -7.57 -7.97
N LYS A 15 2.80 -8.63 -7.17
CA LYS A 15 4.02 -9.45 -7.07
C LYS A 15 4.03 -10.50 -8.17
N ARG A 16 5.18 -10.84 -8.74
CA ARG A 16 5.30 -12.03 -9.60
C ARG A 16 5.46 -13.30 -8.77
N ASN A 17 4.75 -14.36 -9.14
CA ASN A 17 4.98 -15.70 -8.61
C ASN A 17 6.23 -16.35 -9.27
N GLU A 18 6.53 -17.60 -8.91
CA GLU A 18 7.69 -18.33 -9.45
C GLU A 18 7.55 -18.64 -10.95
N ASP A 19 6.33 -18.71 -11.45
CA ASP A 19 6.00 -18.94 -12.86
C ASP A 19 6.03 -17.64 -13.70
N GLY A 20 6.22 -16.48 -13.05
CA GLY A 20 6.28 -15.17 -13.68
C GLY A 20 4.92 -14.47 -13.81
N ASP A 21 3.82 -15.10 -13.41
CA ASP A 21 2.48 -14.52 -13.40
C ASP A 21 2.33 -13.45 -12.33
N LEU A 22 1.50 -12.44 -12.61
CA LEU A 22 1.19 -11.39 -11.64
C LEU A 22 0.13 -11.86 -10.65
N ILE A 23 0.47 -11.71 -9.37
CA ILE A 23 -0.46 -11.79 -8.23
C ILE A 23 -0.92 -10.37 -7.94
N ALA A 24 -2.18 -10.09 -8.24
CA ALA A 24 -2.80 -8.79 -8.00
C ALA A 24 -2.74 -8.39 -6.52
N LEU A 25 -2.79 -7.08 -6.28
CA LEU A 25 -2.87 -6.52 -4.93
C LEU A 25 -4.30 -6.63 -4.39
N ASP A 26 -4.44 -6.83 -3.08
CA ASP A 26 -5.73 -6.87 -2.39
C ASP A 26 -6.32 -5.47 -2.11
N VAL A 27 -5.70 -4.43 -2.68
CA VAL A 27 -6.10 -3.03 -2.57
C VAL A 27 -6.15 -2.38 -3.95
N LYS A 28 -6.97 -1.34 -4.09
CA LYS A 28 -7.07 -0.52 -5.30
C LYS A 28 -7.07 0.97 -4.93
N GLU A 29 -6.88 1.83 -5.93
CA GLU A 29 -7.00 3.27 -5.78
C GLU A 29 -8.34 3.66 -5.14
N GLY A 30 -8.29 4.60 -4.21
CA GLY A 30 -9.44 5.08 -3.44
C GLY A 30 -9.78 4.24 -2.21
N ASP A 31 -9.24 3.03 -2.05
CA ASP A 31 -9.43 2.27 -0.82
C ASP A 31 -8.81 3.02 0.36
N ARG A 32 -9.55 3.11 1.47
CA ARG A 32 -9.01 3.56 2.74
C ARG A 32 -8.45 2.35 3.46
N VAL A 33 -7.22 2.41 3.93
CA VAL A 33 -6.51 1.26 4.49
C VAL A 33 -5.97 1.55 5.86
N LEU A 34 -5.95 0.52 6.70
CA LEU A 34 -5.23 0.49 7.95
C LEU A 34 -3.86 -0.15 7.71
N TYR A 35 -2.76 0.47 8.14
CA TYR A 35 -1.41 -0.03 7.91
C TYR A 35 -0.51 0.07 9.14
N SER A 36 0.58 -0.71 9.13
CA SER A 36 1.57 -0.72 10.20
C SER A 36 2.39 0.57 10.24
N LYS A 37 2.56 1.18 11.42
CA LYS A 37 3.32 2.44 11.61
C LYS A 37 4.80 2.34 11.19
N TYR A 38 5.40 1.16 11.31
CA TYR A 38 6.82 0.94 10.99
C TYR A 38 7.03 0.42 9.57
N GLY A 39 5.96 0.29 8.79
CA GLY A 39 6.01 -0.15 7.40
C GLY A 39 6.20 1.01 6.43
N GLY A 40 6.82 0.71 5.29
CA GLY A 40 6.88 1.62 4.14
C GLY A 40 8.14 2.46 4.01
N THR A 41 8.13 3.30 2.98
CA THR A 41 9.20 4.25 2.64
C THR A 41 8.57 5.58 2.30
N GLU A 42 8.97 6.62 3.03
CA GLU A 42 8.54 7.99 2.76
C GLU A 42 9.23 8.51 1.50
N ILE A 43 8.45 9.16 0.64
CA ILE A 43 8.92 9.81 -0.58
C ILE A 43 8.24 11.17 -0.71
N THR A 44 8.87 12.10 -1.43
CA THR A 44 8.22 13.35 -1.84
C THR A 44 8.05 13.34 -3.35
N VAL A 45 6.83 13.54 -3.84
CA VAL A 45 6.48 13.62 -5.27
C VAL A 45 5.71 14.90 -5.50
N ASP A 46 6.17 15.75 -6.42
CA ASP A 46 5.53 17.03 -6.76
C ASP A 46 5.27 17.96 -5.55
N GLY A 47 6.06 17.80 -4.48
CA GLY A 47 5.94 18.58 -3.24
C GLY A 47 4.98 17.98 -2.20
N GLU A 48 4.41 16.80 -2.47
CA GLU A 48 3.59 16.04 -1.53
C GLU A 48 4.38 14.90 -0.90
N ASP A 49 4.29 14.78 0.43
CA ASP A 49 4.89 13.67 1.17
C ASP A 49 3.95 12.46 1.14
N LEU A 50 4.43 11.37 0.54
CA LEU A 50 3.70 10.13 0.34
C LEU A 50 4.43 8.97 1.02
N LEU A 51 3.68 7.89 1.28
CA LEU A 51 4.22 6.67 1.86
C LEU A 51 4.03 5.51 0.87
N ILE A 52 5.14 4.94 0.38
CA ILE A 52 5.09 3.68 -0.36
C ILE A 52 4.96 2.54 0.66
N LEU A 53 3.93 1.71 0.51
CA LEU A 53 3.72 0.53 1.34
C LEU A 53 3.89 -0.75 0.51
N SER A 54 4.43 -1.80 1.13
CA SER A 54 4.25 -3.16 0.62
C SER A 54 2.83 -3.62 0.95
N SER A 55 2.24 -4.46 0.09
CA SER A 55 0.88 -5.00 0.32
C SER A 55 0.71 -5.67 1.68
N ARG A 56 1.76 -6.32 2.18
CA ARG A 56 1.76 -6.99 3.50
C ARG A 56 1.63 -6.01 4.68
N ASP A 57 1.98 -4.75 4.48
CA ASP A 57 1.94 -3.73 5.52
C ASP A 57 0.56 -3.06 5.60
N ALA A 58 -0.28 -3.23 4.56
CA ALA A 58 -1.70 -2.90 4.58
C ALA A 58 -2.48 -4.04 5.27
N LEU A 59 -2.98 -3.76 6.46
CA LEU A 59 -3.56 -4.74 7.38
C LEU A 59 -5.06 -4.97 7.13
N ALA A 60 -5.78 -3.94 6.66
CA ALA A 60 -7.20 -4.01 6.35
C ALA A 60 -7.62 -2.89 5.38
N VAL A 61 -8.65 -3.15 4.58
CA VAL A 61 -9.42 -2.11 3.87
C VAL A 61 -10.60 -1.70 4.76
N LEU A 62 -10.75 -0.39 4.96
CA LEU A 62 -11.80 0.24 5.74
C LEU A 62 -12.86 0.78 4.76
N GLY A 63 -14.09 0.30 4.91
CA GLY A 63 -15.23 0.67 4.07
C GLY A 63 -15.70 2.11 4.24
#